data_AF-A0A8S1DTU6-F1
#
_entry.id   AF-A0A8S1DTU6-F1
#
_cell.length_a   1.000
_cell.length_b   1.000
_cell.length_c   1.000
_cell.angle_alpha   90.00
_cell.angle_beta   90.00
_cell.angle_gamma   90.00
#
_symmetry.space_group_name_H-M   'P 1'
#
loop_
_entity.id
_entity.type
_entity.pdbx_description
1 polymer ?
#
loop_
_entity_poly.entity_id
_entity_poly.type
_entity_poly.pdbx_seq_one_letter_code
_entity_poly.pdbx_strand_id
1 'polypeptide(L)'
;MFRSVISLVPLCGQQQVRNMATLKAISMRLKSVKNIQKITKSMKMVSAAKYAKAERELKMARPLGEGAKAFYDKAEVAPEENKPQRLIVAVTSDRGLCGAVHTSVVRQIRNELNEPGAENIKVVCVGDKSRAILQRIHGKHILFSCKELGRKPPTFTDAGSLAIAILDSGYEFASGKIIYNKFKSVVSYNTTELPLFSLSAISNAPKLSVYDSLDAEVIQSYLEFSIAALLYYSMKEGACSEQSSRMTAMDNASKNAGEMIEKLSLTFNRTRQAVITRELIEIISDTLKLGISIRLSRIANIQTSILSWMRMPIPQREVGDIIWLLHGRM
;
A
#
# COMPACT_ATOMS: atom_id res chain seq x y z
N MET A 1 22.62 -28.94 73.61
CA MET A 1 22.18 -29.86 72.54
C MET A 1 21.24 -29.13 71.59
N PHE A 2 21.78 -28.36 70.64
CA PHE A 2 21.00 -27.74 69.56
C PHE A 2 21.28 -28.51 68.28
N ARG A 3 20.28 -29.23 67.76
CA ARG A 3 20.33 -29.85 66.43
C ARG A 3 19.57 -28.94 65.46
N SER A 4 20.30 -28.27 64.59
CA SER A 4 19.78 -27.57 63.42
C SER A 4 19.33 -28.60 62.38
N VAL A 5 18.03 -28.63 62.08
CA VAL A 5 17.48 -29.41 60.97
C VAL A 5 17.63 -28.57 59.70
N ILE A 6 18.62 -28.90 58.89
CA ILE A 6 18.77 -28.33 57.54
C ILE A 6 17.82 -29.10 56.62
N SER A 7 16.70 -28.50 56.26
CA SER A 7 15.82 -29.01 55.21
C SER A 7 16.49 -28.80 53.85
N LEU A 8 17.04 -29.86 53.28
CA LEU A 8 17.48 -29.91 51.89
C LEU A 8 16.26 -29.83 50.97
N VAL A 9 15.97 -28.64 50.46
CA VAL A 9 15.07 -28.47 49.31
C VAL A 9 15.82 -28.93 48.06
N PRO A 10 15.28 -29.85 47.25
CA PRO A 10 15.92 -30.17 45.99
C PRO A 10 15.73 -28.98 45.04
N LEU A 11 16.82 -28.33 44.66
CA LEU A 11 16.89 -27.43 43.52
C LEU A 11 16.65 -28.28 42.25
N CYS A 12 15.38 -28.56 41.98
CA CYS A 12 14.92 -29.10 40.71
C CYS A 12 15.34 -28.10 39.63
N GLY A 13 16.34 -28.49 38.84
CA GLY A 13 16.88 -27.68 37.75
C GLY A 13 15.75 -27.22 36.83
N GLN A 14 15.42 -25.94 36.90
CA GLN A 14 14.78 -25.25 35.78
C GLN A 14 15.80 -25.17 34.64
N GLN A 15 15.92 -26.27 33.89
CA GLN A 15 16.61 -26.26 32.61
C GLN A 15 15.84 -25.28 31.71
N GLN A 16 16.40 -24.10 31.52
CA GLN A 16 15.87 -23.04 30.68
C GLN A 16 15.61 -23.56 29.26
N VAL A 17 14.35 -23.82 28.92
CA VAL A 17 13.85 -24.02 27.54
C VAL A 17 13.81 -22.68 26.78
N ARG A 18 14.88 -21.88 26.83
CA ARG A 18 14.88 -20.51 26.27
C ARG A 18 15.37 -20.41 24.82
N ASN A 19 15.98 -21.46 24.24
CA ASN A 19 16.63 -21.35 22.92
C ASN A 19 15.88 -22.02 21.75
N MET A 20 14.92 -22.92 21.99
CA MET A 20 14.11 -23.50 20.90
C MET A 20 13.05 -22.51 20.36
N ALA A 21 12.57 -21.60 21.21
CA ALA A 21 11.57 -20.61 20.83
C ALA A 21 12.11 -19.57 19.82
N THR A 22 13.42 -19.29 19.80
CA THR A 22 14.02 -18.26 18.94
C THR A 22 14.32 -18.75 17.52
N LEU A 23 14.93 -19.93 17.35
CA LEU A 23 15.25 -20.44 16.01
C LEU A 23 13.99 -20.79 15.22
N LYS A 24 13.00 -21.43 15.87
CA LYS A 24 11.69 -21.73 15.26
C LYS A 24 10.96 -20.44 14.88
N ALA A 25 10.97 -19.41 15.73
CA ALA A 25 10.35 -18.11 15.42
C ALA A 25 11.02 -17.41 14.22
N ILE A 26 12.36 -17.40 14.15
CA ILE A 26 13.09 -16.82 13.01
C ILE A 26 12.76 -17.59 11.72
N SER A 27 12.70 -18.93 11.77
CA SER A 27 12.33 -19.77 10.64
C SER A 27 10.90 -19.49 10.15
N MET A 28 9.93 -19.42 11.06
CA MET A 28 8.53 -19.07 10.73
C MET A 28 8.42 -17.68 10.11
N ARG A 29 9.13 -16.69 10.67
CA ARG A 29 9.18 -15.33 10.13
C ARG A 29 9.77 -15.31 8.73
N LEU A 30 10.88 -16.01 8.51
CA LEU A 30 11.54 -16.12 7.21
C LEU A 30 10.63 -16.77 6.16
N LYS A 31 9.88 -17.82 6.53
CA LYS A 31 8.86 -18.43 5.66
C LYS A 31 7.74 -17.44 5.31
N SER A 32 7.26 -16.68 6.29
CA SER A 32 6.23 -15.65 6.08
C SER A 32 6.69 -14.54 5.13
N VAL A 33 7.87 -13.97 5.34
CA VAL A 33 8.41 -12.90 4.49
C VAL A 33 8.67 -13.40 3.06
N LYS A 34 9.15 -14.64 2.89
CA LYS A 34 9.28 -15.27 1.56
C LYS A 34 7.92 -15.41 0.86
N ASN A 35 6.87 -15.79 1.58
CA ASN A 35 5.53 -15.88 1.01
C ASN A 35 5.00 -14.49 0.61
N ILE A 36 5.20 -13.48 1.46
CA ILE A 36 4.84 -12.08 1.14
C ILE A 36 5.57 -11.62 -0.13
N GLN A 37 6.87 -11.89 -0.26
CA GLN A 37 7.64 -11.55 -1.46
C GLN A 37 7.10 -12.21 -2.74
N LYS A 38 6.70 -13.49 -2.67
CA LYS A 38 6.08 -14.20 -3.81
C LYS A 38 4.75 -13.55 -4.20
N ILE A 39 3.93 -13.19 -3.22
CA ILE A 39 2.63 -12.55 -3.45
C ILE A 39 2.83 -11.16 -4.08
N THR A 40 3.74 -10.32 -3.54
CA THR A 40 3.99 -8.98 -4.07
C THR A 40 4.59 -9.03 -5.48
N LYS A 41 5.52 -9.96 -5.75
CA LYS A 41 6.06 -10.18 -7.11
C LYS A 41 4.98 -10.60 -8.10
N SER A 42 4.08 -11.49 -7.71
CA SER A 42 2.94 -11.90 -8.55
C SER A 42 1.97 -10.74 -8.78
N MET A 43 1.66 -9.99 -7.72
CA MET A 43 0.76 -8.84 -7.77
C MET A 43 1.31 -7.69 -8.62
N LYS A 44 2.64 -7.50 -8.64
CA LYS A 44 3.31 -6.58 -9.58
C LYS A 44 3.01 -6.97 -11.02
N MET A 45 3.18 -8.25 -11.38
CA MET A 45 2.92 -8.74 -12.75
C MET A 45 1.44 -8.60 -13.14
N VAL A 46 0.52 -8.93 -12.22
CA VAL A 46 -0.92 -8.74 -12.45
C VAL A 46 -1.26 -7.27 -12.64
N SER A 47 -0.67 -6.38 -11.84
CA SER A 47 -0.89 -4.93 -11.94
C SER A 47 -0.31 -4.37 -13.23
N ALA A 48 0.86 -4.86 -13.68
CA ALA A 48 1.47 -4.49 -14.96
C ALA A 48 0.56 -4.84 -16.16
N ALA A 49 0.00 -6.05 -16.17
CA ALA A 49 -0.94 -6.47 -17.21
C ALA A 49 -2.22 -5.61 -17.22
N LYS A 50 -2.76 -5.30 -16.03
CA LYS A 50 -3.93 -4.41 -15.90
C LYS A 50 -3.62 -2.98 -16.29
N TYR A 51 -2.45 -2.46 -15.96
CA TYR A 51 -1.97 -1.14 -16.37
C TYR A 51 -1.90 -1.04 -17.89
N ALA A 52 -1.29 -2.03 -18.58
CA ALA A 52 -1.20 -2.03 -20.04
C ALA A 52 -2.58 -2.05 -20.73
N LYS A 53 -3.59 -2.68 -20.11
CA LYS A 53 -4.98 -2.60 -20.58
C LYS A 53 -5.59 -1.22 -20.31
N ALA A 54 -5.44 -0.70 -19.10
CA ALA A 54 -5.98 0.59 -18.69
C ALA A 54 -5.38 1.76 -19.51
N GLU A 55 -4.09 1.71 -19.84
CA GLU A 55 -3.42 2.73 -20.67
C GLU A 55 -4.00 2.77 -22.08
N ARG A 56 -4.26 1.61 -22.71
CA ARG A 56 -4.88 1.53 -24.03
C ARG A 56 -6.29 2.11 -24.03
N GLU A 57 -7.09 1.77 -23.02
CA GLU A 57 -8.45 2.31 -22.85
C GLU A 57 -8.42 3.82 -22.55
N LEU A 58 -7.44 4.28 -21.77
CA LEU A 58 -7.28 5.68 -21.43
C LEU A 58 -7.00 6.54 -22.66
N LYS A 59 -6.11 6.07 -23.56
CA LYS A 59 -5.80 6.79 -24.82
C LYS A 59 -7.05 7.08 -25.65
N MET A 60 -8.01 6.15 -25.64
CA MET A 60 -9.29 6.31 -26.35
C MET A 60 -10.28 7.21 -25.59
N ALA A 61 -10.20 7.28 -24.26
CA ALA A 61 -11.09 8.08 -23.43
C ALA A 61 -10.67 9.56 -23.28
N ARG A 62 -9.39 9.89 -23.50
CA ARG A 62 -8.88 11.28 -23.38
C ARG A 62 -9.61 12.29 -24.26
N PRO A 63 -9.84 12.04 -25.57
CA PRO A 63 -10.52 13.00 -26.43
C PRO A 63 -11.94 13.34 -25.94
N LEU A 64 -12.62 12.38 -25.31
CA LEU A 64 -13.98 12.59 -24.79
C LEU A 64 -13.99 13.60 -23.63
N GLY A 65 -13.04 13.46 -22.70
CA GLY A 65 -12.91 14.39 -21.57
C GLY A 65 -12.36 15.75 -21.96
N GLU A 66 -11.36 15.79 -22.83
CA GLU A 66 -10.78 17.04 -23.34
C GLU A 66 -11.78 17.82 -24.20
N GLY A 67 -12.58 17.14 -25.02
CA GLY A 67 -13.65 17.75 -25.80
C GLY A 67 -14.75 18.37 -24.94
N ALA A 68 -15.23 17.64 -23.94
CA ALA A 68 -16.20 18.16 -22.97
C ALA A 68 -15.65 19.38 -22.21
N LYS A 69 -14.38 19.31 -21.76
CA LYS A 69 -13.73 20.44 -21.09
C LYS A 69 -13.58 21.66 -22.02
N ALA A 70 -13.17 21.45 -23.26
CA ALA A 70 -12.94 22.52 -24.22
C ALA A 70 -14.21 23.31 -24.53
N PHE A 71 -15.39 22.68 -24.49
CA PHE A 71 -16.67 23.39 -24.60
C PHE A 71 -16.84 24.39 -23.45
N TYR A 72 -16.66 23.95 -22.20
CA TYR A 72 -16.79 24.80 -21.02
C TYR A 72 -15.79 25.96 -21.02
N ASP A 73 -14.54 25.69 -21.41
CA ASP A 73 -13.50 26.71 -21.49
C ASP A 73 -13.83 27.75 -22.59
N LYS A 74 -14.33 27.33 -23.76
CA LYS A 74 -14.69 28.23 -24.88
C LYS A 74 -15.98 29.02 -24.64
N ALA A 75 -16.97 28.41 -24.00
CA ALA A 75 -18.21 29.06 -23.62
C ALA A 75 -18.02 30.04 -22.44
N GLU A 76 -16.84 29.99 -21.79
CA GLU A 76 -16.51 30.80 -20.60
C GLU A 76 -17.53 30.60 -19.48
N VAL A 77 -17.94 29.34 -19.26
CA VAL A 77 -18.88 29.00 -18.21
C VAL A 77 -18.22 29.27 -16.86
N ALA A 78 -18.79 30.20 -16.11
CA ALA A 78 -18.36 30.54 -14.77
C ALA A 78 -19.32 29.94 -13.73
N PRO A 79 -18.82 29.56 -12.54
CA PRO A 79 -19.67 29.20 -11.43
C PRO A 79 -20.54 30.40 -11.01
N GLU A 80 -21.80 30.15 -10.66
CA GLU A 80 -22.67 31.21 -10.14
C GLU A 80 -22.21 31.66 -8.76
N GLU A 81 -21.83 32.93 -8.62
CA GLU A 81 -21.37 33.51 -7.34
C GLU A 81 -22.48 33.61 -6.29
N ASN A 82 -23.75 33.61 -6.73
CA ASN A 82 -24.91 33.86 -5.87
C ASN A 82 -25.35 32.67 -5.01
N LYS A 83 -24.80 31.46 -5.22
CA LYS A 83 -25.22 30.25 -4.49
C LYS A 83 -24.03 29.54 -3.83
N PRO A 84 -24.02 29.39 -2.49
CA PRO A 84 -22.87 28.83 -1.77
C PRO A 84 -22.80 27.29 -1.83
N GLN A 85 -23.79 26.62 -2.43
CA GLN A 85 -23.88 25.15 -2.51
C GLN A 85 -22.86 24.60 -3.51
N ARG A 86 -21.96 23.73 -3.02
CA ARG A 86 -20.89 23.13 -3.85
C ARG A 86 -20.90 21.62 -3.80
N LEU A 87 -20.62 20.98 -4.94
CA LEU A 87 -20.51 19.53 -5.05
C LEU A 87 -19.08 19.10 -5.37
N ILE A 88 -18.51 18.19 -4.57
CA ILE A 88 -17.21 17.59 -4.85
C ILE A 88 -17.39 16.11 -5.14
N VAL A 89 -16.98 15.66 -6.32
CA VAL A 89 -16.95 14.23 -6.67
C VAL A 89 -15.54 13.69 -6.45
N ALA A 90 -15.40 12.75 -5.52
CA ALA A 90 -14.12 12.16 -5.14
C ALA A 90 -13.87 10.85 -5.88
N VAL A 91 -13.04 10.86 -6.93
CA VAL A 91 -12.77 9.67 -7.74
C VAL A 91 -11.64 8.85 -7.14
N THR A 92 -12.00 7.68 -6.58
CA THR A 92 -11.10 6.69 -5.99
C THR A 92 -11.47 5.28 -6.44
N SER A 93 -10.91 4.25 -5.80
CA SER A 93 -11.28 2.85 -6.02
C SER A 93 -11.59 2.15 -4.70
N ASP A 94 -12.10 0.92 -4.78
CA ASP A 94 -12.37 0.11 -3.60
C ASP A 94 -11.11 -0.61 -3.10
N ARG A 95 -10.12 -0.80 -3.98
CA ARG A 95 -8.94 -1.62 -3.70
C ARG A 95 -7.81 -0.80 -3.09
N GLY A 96 -7.23 -1.33 -2.02
CA GLY A 96 -6.02 -0.77 -1.40
C GLY A 96 -4.73 -1.15 -2.12
N LEU A 97 -3.62 -0.99 -1.39
CA LEU A 97 -2.25 -1.37 -1.80
C LEU A 97 -1.76 -0.66 -3.08
N CYS A 98 -2.25 0.54 -3.36
CA CYS A 98 -1.91 1.35 -4.53
C CYS A 98 -1.18 2.66 -4.14
N GLY A 99 -0.38 2.63 -3.06
CA GLY A 99 0.35 3.80 -2.59
C GLY A 99 -0.56 4.94 -2.13
N ALA A 100 -0.21 6.17 -2.53
CA ALA A 100 -0.83 7.40 -2.07
C ALA A 100 -1.99 7.92 -2.94
N VAL A 101 -2.40 7.17 -3.97
CA VAL A 101 -3.43 7.57 -4.96
C VAL A 101 -4.73 8.02 -4.29
N HIS A 102 -5.23 7.26 -3.32
CA HIS A 102 -6.48 7.59 -2.63
C HIS A 102 -6.29 8.74 -1.64
N THR A 103 -5.17 8.72 -0.92
CA THR A 103 -4.86 9.73 0.10
C THR A 103 -4.64 11.11 -0.51
N SER A 104 -4.07 11.22 -1.72
CA SER A 104 -3.85 12.52 -2.37
C SER A 104 -5.17 13.22 -2.71
N VAL A 105 -6.12 12.48 -3.31
CA VAL A 105 -7.48 12.96 -3.62
C VAL A 105 -8.20 13.38 -2.34
N VAL A 106 -8.24 12.50 -1.34
CA VAL A 106 -8.96 12.79 -0.09
C VAL A 106 -8.30 13.92 0.70
N ARG A 107 -6.96 14.06 0.65
CA ARG A 107 -6.26 15.15 1.30
C ARG A 107 -6.63 16.50 0.69
N GLN A 108 -6.74 16.60 -0.63
CA GLN A 108 -7.20 17.82 -1.28
C GLN A 108 -8.62 18.18 -0.85
N ILE A 109 -9.54 17.22 -0.87
CA ILE A 109 -10.93 17.41 -0.39
C ILE A 109 -10.96 17.86 1.06
N ARG A 110 -10.17 17.21 1.93
CA ARG A 110 -10.10 17.56 3.34
C ARG A 110 -9.61 18.99 3.57
N ASN A 111 -8.63 19.44 2.80
CA ASN A 111 -8.13 20.81 2.92
C ASN A 111 -9.26 21.81 2.64
N GLU A 112 -10.03 21.59 1.59
CA GLU A 112 -11.18 22.44 1.24
C GLU A 112 -12.33 22.35 2.25
N LEU A 113 -12.56 21.18 2.83
CA LEU A 113 -13.59 21.01 3.87
C LEU A 113 -13.21 21.60 5.23
N ASN A 114 -11.94 21.95 5.45
CA ASN A 114 -11.49 22.64 6.65
C ASN A 114 -11.52 24.17 6.51
N GLU A 115 -11.74 24.69 5.29
CA GLU A 115 -11.85 26.12 5.07
C GLU A 115 -13.18 26.67 5.61
N PRO A 116 -13.20 27.92 6.11
CA PRO A 116 -14.42 28.56 6.57
C PRO A 116 -15.44 28.65 5.41
N GLY A 117 -16.70 28.29 5.67
CA GLY A 117 -17.77 28.24 4.64
C GLY A 117 -18.01 26.86 4.01
N ALA A 118 -17.28 25.82 4.46
CA ALA A 118 -17.41 24.46 3.94
C ALA A 118 -18.73 23.74 4.29
N GLU A 119 -19.60 24.33 5.13
CA GLU A 119 -20.88 23.73 5.56
C GLU A 119 -21.80 23.36 4.37
N ASN A 120 -21.73 24.16 3.31
CA ASN A 120 -22.50 23.99 2.09
C ASN A 120 -21.81 23.12 1.03
N ILE A 121 -20.72 22.43 1.39
CA ILE A 121 -20.04 21.50 0.48
C ILE A 121 -20.55 20.09 0.72
N LYS A 122 -21.05 19.45 -0.33
CA LYS A 122 -21.40 18.02 -0.33
C LYS A 122 -20.42 17.23 -1.17
N VAL A 123 -20.13 16.00 -0.73
CA VAL A 123 -19.14 15.11 -1.35
C VAL A 123 -19.82 13.84 -1.82
N VAL A 124 -19.63 13.50 -3.10
CA VAL A 124 -20.00 12.21 -3.68
C VAL A 124 -18.76 11.33 -3.72
N CYS A 125 -18.79 10.22 -2.99
CA CYS A 125 -17.66 9.30 -2.89
C CYS A 125 -17.75 8.24 -3.98
N VAL A 126 -16.86 8.32 -4.97
CA VAL A 126 -16.75 7.33 -6.05
C VAL A 126 -15.66 6.33 -5.63
N GLY A 127 -16.10 5.15 -5.18
CA GLY A 127 -15.26 4.12 -4.57
C GLY A 127 -15.23 4.19 -3.04
N ASP A 128 -15.08 3.03 -2.39
CA ASP A 128 -15.18 2.85 -0.95
C ASP A 128 -14.02 3.52 -0.18
N LYS A 129 -12.85 3.72 -0.81
CA LYS A 129 -11.69 4.32 -0.12
C LYS A 129 -11.88 5.79 0.22
N SER A 130 -12.49 6.58 -0.66
CA SER A 130 -12.81 7.98 -0.34
C SER A 130 -13.79 8.08 0.84
N ARG A 131 -14.86 7.28 0.81
CA ARG A 131 -15.82 7.18 1.92
C ARG A 131 -15.14 6.77 3.22
N ALA A 132 -14.39 5.68 3.22
CA ALA A 132 -13.78 5.14 4.44
C ALA A 132 -12.85 6.15 5.15
N ILE A 133 -12.14 7.00 4.39
CA ILE A 133 -11.25 8.03 4.94
C ILE A 133 -12.07 9.24 5.44
N LEU A 134 -13.05 9.70 4.67
CA LEU A 134 -13.83 10.91 5.00
C LEU A 134 -14.88 10.67 6.09
N GLN A 135 -15.45 9.46 6.19
CA GLN A 135 -16.58 9.14 7.08
C GLN A 135 -16.34 9.52 8.54
N ARG A 136 -15.10 9.35 9.04
CA ARG A 136 -14.76 9.62 10.45
C ARG A 136 -14.70 11.11 10.80
N ILE A 137 -14.33 11.96 9.84
CA ILE A 137 -14.02 13.38 10.09
C ILE A 137 -15.11 14.28 9.48
N HIS A 138 -15.49 14.01 8.23
CA HIS A 138 -16.43 14.83 7.44
C HIS A 138 -17.65 14.02 6.99
N GLY A 139 -18.10 13.05 7.78
CA GLY A 139 -19.23 12.18 7.43
C GLY A 139 -20.53 12.93 7.11
N LYS A 140 -20.75 14.12 7.69
CA LYS A 140 -21.92 14.98 7.44
C LYS A 140 -21.97 15.59 6.03
N HIS A 141 -20.81 15.68 5.36
CA HIS A 141 -20.70 16.23 4.02
C HIS A 141 -20.94 15.16 2.94
N ILE A 142 -20.88 13.87 3.29
CA ILE A 142 -21.05 12.79 2.32
C ILE A 142 -22.52 12.71 1.91
N LEU A 143 -22.80 12.89 0.62
CA LEU A 143 -24.13 12.80 0.04
C LEU A 143 -24.52 11.33 -0.17
N PHE A 144 -23.72 10.64 -0.97
CA PHE A 144 -23.79 9.20 -1.15
C PHE A 144 -22.42 8.64 -1.59
N SER A 145 -22.34 7.32 -1.65
CA SER A 145 -21.12 6.63 -2.08
C SER A 145 -21.44 5.50 -3.05
N CYS A 146 -20.68 5.41 -4.13
CA CYS A 146 -20.73 4.30 -5.07
C CYS A 146 -19.65 3.28 -4.76
N LYS A 147 -19.99 2.00 -4.89
CA LYS A 147 -19.11 0.84 -4.67
C LYS A 147 -18.95 0.04 -5.97
N GLU A 148 -18.11 -1.00 -5.92
CA GLU A 148 -17.76 -1.89 -7.04
C GLU A 148 -16.89 -1.22 -8.13
N LEU A 149 -16.14 -0.19 -7.74
CA LEU A 149 -15.24 0.55 -8.62
C LEU A 149 -13.79 0.07 -8.46
N GLY A 150 -13.17 -0.27 -9.59
CA GLY A 150 -11.79 -0.78 -9.67
C GLY A 150 -11.64 -2.31 -9.61
N ARG A 151 -12.75 -3.06 -9.53
CA ARG A 151 -12.74 -4.54 -9.75
C ARG A 151 -12.72 -4.88 -11.22
N LYS A 152 -13.67 -4.33 -11.98
CA LYS A 152 -13.74 -4.37 -13.44
C LYS A 152 -13.26 -3.02 -14.01
N PRO A 153 -12.78 -2.97 -15.26
CA PRO A 153 -12.52 -1.69 -15.93
C PRO A 153 -13.80 -0.85 -15.97
N PRO A 154 -13.74 0.46 -15.64
CA PRO A 154 -14.91 1.31 -15.64
C PRO A 154 -15.44 1.47 -17.07
N THR A 155 -16.75 1.45 -17.24
CA THR A 155 -17.44 1.58 -18.51
C THR A 155 -18.24 2.89 -18.56
N PHE A 156 -18.66 3.31 -19.75
CA PHE A 156 -19.47 4.53 -19.89
C PHE A 156 -20.84 4.38 -19.20
N THR A 157 -21.40 3.18 -19.17
CA THR A 157 -22.64 2.87 -18.44
C THR A 157 -22.51 3.08 -16.93
N ASP A 158 -21.34 2.79 -16.35
CA ASP A 158 -21.07 3.05 -14.93
C ASP A 158 -21.05 4.57 -14.66
N ALA A 159 -20.42 5.34 -15.54
CA ALA A 159 -20.35 6.80 -15.44
C ALA A 159 -21.72 7.46 -15.68
N GLY A 160 -22.53 6.95 -16.61
CA GLY A 160 -23.89 7.42 -16.86
C GLY A 160 -24.80 7.16 -15.66
N SER A 161 -24.74 5.97 -15.07
CA SER A 161 -25.51 5.65 -13.85
C SER A 161 -25.10 6.54 -12.67
N LEU A 162 -23.81 6.86 -12.56
CA LEU A 162 -23.30 7.80 -11.57
C LEU A 162 -23.76 9.24 -11.84
N ALA A 163 -23.77 9.68 -13.10
CA ALA A 163 -24.26 11.00 -13.48
C ALA A 163 -25.74 11.18 -13.11
N ILE A 164 -26.57 10.18 -13.45
CA ILE A 164 -27.99 10.14 -13.06
C ILE A 164 -28.13 10.20 -11.53
N ALA A 165 -27.38 9.37 -10.79
CA ALA A 165 -27.42 9.38 -9.34
C ALA A 165 -26.99 10.72 -8.71
N ILE A 166 -26.08 11.46 -9.35
CA ILE A 166 -25.69 12.81 -8.92
C ILE A 166 -26.84 13.81 -9.15
N LEU A 167 -27.48 13.75 -10.31
CA LEU A 167 -28.60 14.64 -10.67
C LEU A 167 -29.85 14.34 -9.82
N ASP A 168 -30.17 13.07 -9.59
CA ASP A 168 -31.31 12.59 -8.79
C ASP A 168 -31.07 12.67 -7.28
N SER A 169 -29.90 13.14 -6.85
CA SER A 169 -29.54 13.18 -5.42
C SER A 169 -30.37 14.15 -4.58
N GLY A 170 -31.18 15.00 -5.23
CA GLY A 170 -31.99 16.04 -4.61
C GLY A 170 -31.16 17.21 -4.06
N TYR A 171 -29.85 17.24 -4.35
CA TYR A 171 -28.97 18.33 -3.97
C TYR A 171 -28.64 19.20 -5.17
N GLU A 172 -29.33 20.35 -5.26
CA GLU A 172 -28.95 21.37 -6.23
C GLU A 172 -27.60 22.00 -5.82
N PHE A 173 -26.64 21.96 -6.73
CA PHE A 173 -25.35 22.60 -6.57
C PHE A 173 -25.17 23.68 -7.64
N ALA A 174 -24.54 24.79 -7.26
CA ALA A 174 -24.27 25.88 -8.19
C ALA A 174 -22.89 25.77 -8.85
N SER A 175 -21.93 25.23 -8.10
CA SER A 175 -20.61 24.90 -8.62
C SER A 175 -20.19 23.53 -8.12
N GLY A 176 -19.55 22.75 -8.98
CA GLY A 176 -19.01 21.47 -8.57
C GLY A 176 -17.62 21.24 -9.15
N LYS A 177 -16.97 20.20 -8.65
CA LYS A 177 -15.72 19.71 -9.23
C LYS A 177 -15.53 18.23 -9.00
N ILE A 178 -14.87 17.59 -9.95
CA ILE A 178 -14.41 16.21 -9.87
C ILE A 178 -12.93 16.25 -9.51
N ILE A 179 -12.56 15.68 -8.37
CA ILE A 179 -11.17 15.53 -7.95
C ILE A 179 -10.74 14.10 -8.24
N TYR A 180 -9.70 13.98 -9.07
CA TYR A 180 -9.19 12.70 -9.56
C TYR A 180 -7.68 12.78 -9.77
N ASN A 181 -7.05 11.63 -10.02
CA ASN A 181 -5.62 11.58 -10.36
C ASN A 181 -5.45 11.46 -11.87
N LYS A 182 -4.84 12.48 -12.49
CA LYS A 182 -4.42 12.49 -13.89
C LYS A 182 -3.10 11.75 -14.06
N PHE A 183 -3.10 10.76 -14.94
CA PHE A 183 -1.94 9.95 -15.27
C PHE A 183 -0.94 10.75 -16.12
N LYS A 184 0.30 10.88 -15.64
CA LYS A 184 1.40 11.52 -16.38
C LYS A 184 2.38 10.48 -16.92
N SER A 185 2.86 9.59 -16.06
CA SER A 185 3.78 8.51 -16.41
C SER A 185 3.59 7.33 -15.45
N VAL A 186 4.28 6.22 -15.74
CA VAL A 186 4.24 5.02 -14.88
C VAL A 186 4.60 5.33 -13.41
N VAL A 187 5.46 6.33 -13.19
CA VAL A 187 5.97 6.69 -11.86
C VAL A 187 5.20 7.87 -11.25
N SER A 188 4.59 8.73 -12.08
CA SER A 188 4.02 10.00 -11.66
C SER A 188 2.56 10.17 -12.11
N TYR A 189 1.74 10.62 -11.18
CA TYR A 189 0.39 11.10 -11.40
C TYR A 189 0.22 12.44 -10.67
N ASN A 190 -0.72 13.26 -11.13
CA ASN A 190 -1.05 14.52 -10.48
C ASN A 190 -2.51 14.52 -10.05
N THR A 191 -2.80 15.01 -8.85
CA THR A 191 -4.20 15.20 -8.42
C THR A 191 -4.69 16.52 -9.03
N THR A 192 -5.74 16.43 -9.83
CA THR A 192 -6.28 17.55 -10.60
C THR A 192 -7.79 17.60 -10.44
N GLU A 193 -8.35 18.79 -10.67
CA GLU A 193 -9.79 19.03 -10.65
C GLU A 193 -10.34 19.23 -12.07
N LEU A 194 -11.56 18.78 -12.29
CA LEU A 194 -12.40 19.15 -13.43
C LEU A 194 -13.61 19.90 -12.91
N PRO A 195 -14.01 21.02 -13.53
CA PRO A 195 -15.21 21.73 -13.10
C PRO A 195 -16.48 20.93 -13.47
N LEU A 196 -17.50 21.06 -12.63
CA LEU A 196 -18.88 20.67 -12.90
C LEU A 196 -19.76 21.90 -12.76
N PHE A 197 -20.64 22.12 -13.72
CA PHE A 197 -21.51 23.29 -13.77
C PHE A 197 -22.97 22.88 -13.65
N SER A 198 -23.79 23.76 -13.09
CA SER A 198 -25.24 23.63 -13.09
C SER A 198 -25.82 24.01 -14.45
N LEU A 199 -27.07 23.59 -14.71
CA LEU A 199 -27.80 23.99 -15.91
C LEU A 199 -27.92 25.51 -16.03
N SER A 200 -28.14 26.19 -14.90
CA SER A 200 -28.27 27.65 -14.84
C SER A 200 -26.95 28.37 -15.17
N ALA A 201 -25.81 27.83 -14.69
CA ALA A 201 -24.49 28.37 -15.01
C ALA A 201 -24.16 28.26 -16.51
N ILE A 202 -24.53 27.15 -17.15
CA ILE A 202 -24.32 26.97 -18.60
C ILE A 202 -25.21 27.92 -19.38
N SER A 203 -26.48 28.04 -19.01
CA SER A 203 -27.44 28.89 -19.72
C SER A 203 -27.06 30.38 -19.68
N ASN A 204 -26.38 30.80 -18.60
CA ASN A 204 -25.90 32.17 -18.42
C ASN A 204 -24.49 32.41 -19.01
N ALA A 205 -23.92 31.45 -19.73
CA ALA A 205 -22.56 31.57 -20.24
C ALA A 205 -22.47 32.64 -21.35
N PRO A 206 -21.48 33.56 -21.28
CA PRO A 206 -21.45 34.76 -22.12
C PRO A 206 -21.26 34.46 -23.61
N LYS A 207 -20.56 33.37 -23.94
CA LYS A 207 -20.28 32.94 -25.31
C LYS A 207 -21.21 31.83 -25.80
N LEU A 208 -22.28 31.54 -25.06
CA LEU A 208 -23.25 30.53 -25.48
C LEU A 208 -24.00 30.95 -26.76
N SER A 209 -24.23 32.25 -26.96
CA SER A 209 -24.89 32.82 -28.14
C SER A 209 -24.15 32.61 -29.46
N VAL A 210 -22.88 32.19 -29.42
CA VAL A 210 -22.07 31.85 -30.61
C VAL A 210 -22.47 30.48 -31.19
N TYR A 211 -23.11 29.63 -30.38
CA TYR A 211 -23.55 28.31 -30.80
C TYR A 211 -24.96 28.38 -31.38
N ASP A 212 -25.16 27.70 -32.51
CA ASP A 212 -26.44 27.61 -33.19
C ASP A 212 -27.30 26.45 -32.63
N SER A 213 -28.61 26.51 -32.86
CA SER A 213 -29.57 25.43 -32.53
C SER A 213 -29.56 25.01 -31.05
N LEU A 214 -29.47 25.99 -30.15
CA LEU A 214 -29.54 25.77 -28.72
C LEU A 214 -30.98 25.89 -28.20
N ASP A 215 -31.68 24.76 -28.17
CA ASP A 215 -32.94 24.64 -27.42
C ASP A 215 -32.66 24.26 -25.96
N ALA A 216 -33.59 24.61 -25.05
CA ALA A 216 -33.46 24.28 -23.63
C ALA A 216 -33.26 22.76 -23.40
N GLU A 217 -33.95 21.92 -24.18
CA GLU A 217 -33.82 20.46 -24.14
C GLU A 217 -32.44 19.98 -24.61
N VAL A 218 -31.85 20.64 -25.60
CA VAL A 218 -30.52 20.32 -26.12
C VAL A 218 -29.45 20.64 -25.08
N ILE A 219 -29.57 21.79 -24.41
CA ILE A 219 -28.64 22.20 -23.35
C ILE A 219 -28.71 21.20 -22.19
N GLN A 220 -29.92 20.78 -21.78
CA GLN A 220 -30.08 19.79 -20.73
C GLN A 220 -29.49 18.43 -21.12
N SER A 221 -29.81 17.93 -22.32
CA SER A 221 -29.27 16.67 -22.83
C SER A 221 -27.74 16.69 -22.92
N TYR A 222 -27.17 17.81 -23.34
CA TYR A 222 -25.73 18.00 -23.41
C TYR A 222 -25.09 18.07 -22.02
N LEU A 223 -25.72 18.75 -21.05
CA LEU A 223 -25.25 18.78 -19.67
C LEU A 223 -25.14 17.36 -19.11
N GLU A 224 -26.20 16.57 -19.19
CA GLU A 224 -26.22 15.18 -18.70
C GLU A 224 -25.13 14.32 -19.35
N PHE A 225 -25.00 14.42 -20.68
CA PHE A 225 -23.95 13.74 -21.43
C PHE A 225 -22.54 14.19 -21.01
N SER A 226 -22.34 15.49 -20.83
CA SER A 226 -21.03 16.06 -20.49
C SER A 226 -20.57 15.66 -19.08
N ILE A 227 -21.49 15.58 -18.11
CA ILE A 227 -21.20 15.09 -16.76
C ILE A 227 -20.76 13.63 -16.85
N ALA A 228 -21.52 12.79 -17.57
CA ALA A 228 -21.15 11.39 -17.78
C ALA A 228 -19.79 11.24 -18.48
N ALA A 229 -19.49 12.08 -19.48
CA ALA A 229 -18.22 12.10 -20.20
C ALA A 229 -17.03 12.48 -19.28
N LEU A 230 -17.17 13.53 -18.47
CA LEU A 230 -16.14 13.96 -17.52
C LEU A 230 -15.91 12.91 -16.41
N LEU A 231 -16.98 12.29 -15.91
CA LEU A 231 -16.89 11.19 -14.96
C LEU A 231 -16.19 9.97 -15.57
N TYR A 232 -16.58 9.56 -16.78
CA TYR A 232 -15.93 8.45 -17.48
C TYR A 232 -14.43 8.70 -17.69
N TYR A 233 -14.09 9.90 -18.16
CA TYR A 233 -12.70 10.33 -18.36
C TYR A 233 -11.91 10.29 -17.05
N SER A 234 -12.43 10.90 -15.98
CA SER A 234 -11.76 10.92 -14.66
C SER A 234 -11.61 9.52 -14.04
N MET A 235 -12.59 8.63 -14.21
CA MET A 235 -12.52 7.23 -13.80
C MET A 235 -11.44 6.45 -14.56
N LYS A 236 -11.29 6.69 -15.87
CA LYS A 236 -10.22 6.05 -16.68
C LYS A 236 -8.82 6.55 -16.30
N GLU A 237 -8.66 7.86 -16.11
CA GLU A 237 -7.41 8.46 -15.62
C GLU A 237 -7.04 7.93 -14.23
N GLY A 238 -8.03 7.85 -13.32
CA GLY A 238 -7.88 7.28 -11.98
C GLY A 238 -7.50 5.80 -12.00
N ALA A 239 -8.18 4.98 -12.83
CA ALA A 239 -7.88 3.55 -12.95
C ALA A 239 -6.45 3.30 -13.48
N CYS A 240 -5.98 4.08 -14.45
CA CYS A 240 -4.62 3.98 -14.98
C CYS A 240 -3.58 4.35 -13.91
N SER A 241 -3.75 5.50 -13.25
CA SER A 241 -2.90 5.97 -12.15
C SER A 241 -2.86 5.01 -10.96
N GLU A 242 -3.98 4.36 -10.65
CA GLU A 242 -4.08 3.36 -9.60
C GLU A 242 -3.23 2.11 -9.93
N GLN A 243 -3.34 1.57 -11.14
CA GLN A 243 -2.56 0.38 -11.51
C GLN A 243 -1.06 0.68 -11.60
N SER A 244 -0.68 1.85 -12.12
CA SER A 244 0.73 2.24 -12.18
C SER A 244 1.32 2.40 -10.77
N SER A 245 0.61 3.09 -9.86
CA SER A 245 1.06 3.25 -8.48
C SER A 245 1.09 1.93 -7.71
N ARG A 246 0.10 1.05 -7.93
CA ARG A 246 0.10 -0.31 -7.36
C ARG A 246 1.29 -1.13 -7.84
N MET A 247 1.62 -1.08 -9.12
CA MET A 247 2.79 -1.77 -9.66
C MET A 247 4.08 -1.32 -8.96
N THR A 248 4.26 -0.01 -8.81
CA THR A 248 5.42 0.59 -8.11
C THR A 248 5.44 0.22 -6.62
N ALA A 249 4.29 0.28 -5.93
CA ALA A 249 4.18 -0.11 -4.53
C ALA A 249 4.53 -1.59 -4.30
N MET A 250 4.10 -2.48 -5.21
CA MET A 250 4.42 -3.90 -5.14
C MET A 250 5.90 -4.19 -5.45
N ASP A 251 6.51 -3.44 -6.38
CA ASP A 251 7.94 -3.55 -6.66
C ASP A 251 8.78 -3.18 -5.43
N ASN A 252 8.47 -2.05 -4.81
CA ASN A 252 9.13 -1.60 -3.58
C ASN A 252 8.91 -2.60 -2.43
N ALA A 253 7.69 -3.12 -2.27
CA ALA A 253 7.41 -4.14 -1.26
C ALA A 253 8.19 -5.44 -1.50
N SER A 254 8.37 -5.86 -2.75
CA SER A 254 9.17 -7.05 -3.11
C SER A 254 10.66 -6.86 -2.85
N LYS A 255 11.19 -5.66 -3.12
CA LYS A 255 12.60 -5.30 -2.82
C LYS A 255 12.84 -5.28 -1.30
N ASN A 256 11.99 -4.59 -0.55
CA ASN A 256 12.07 -4.53 0.91
C ASN A 256 11.95 -5.92 1.57
N ALA A 257 11.10 -6.79 1.01
CA ALA A 257 11.00 -8.18 1.47
C ALA A 257 12.29 -8.96 1.19
N GLY A 258 12.97 -8.71 0.06
CA GLY A 258 14.27 -9.29 -0.28
C GLY A 258 15.35 -8.96 0.74
N GLU A 259 15.50 -7.66 1.06
CA GLU A 259 16.45 -7.20 2.08
C GLU A 259 16.17 -7.81 3.46
N MET A 260 14.89 -7.97 3.81
CA MET A 260 14.49 -8.60 5.07
C MET A 260 14.82 -10.10 5.07
N ILE A 261 14.66 -10.80 3.94
CA ILE A 261 15.03 -12.22 3.81
C ILE A 261 16.53 -12.40 3.99
N GLU A 262 17.35 -11.53 3.39
CA GLU A 262 18.81 -11.58 3.54
C GLU A 262 19.23 -11.42 5.00
N LYS A 263 18.72 -10.37 5.67
CA LYS A 263 18.99 -10.11 7.09
C LYS A 263 18.56 -11.28 7.98
N LEU A 264 17.32 -11.77 7.81
CA LEU A 264 16.81 -12.90 8.59
C LEU A 264 17.56 -14.20 8.31
N SER A 265 18.06 -14.41 7.09
CA SER A 265 18.85 -15.60 6.74
C SER A 265 20.20 -15.60 7.45
N LEU A 266 20.86 -14.43 7.52
CA LEU A 266 22.10 -14.27 8.29
C LEU A 266 21.87 -14.53 9.77
N THR A 267 20.83 -13.94 10.36
CA THR A 267 20.47 -14.18 11.76
C THR A 267 20.14 -15.64 12.02
N PHE A 268 19.35 -16.28 11.13
CA PHE A 268 19.00 -17.69 11.24
C PHE A 268 20.24 -18.59 11.27
N ASN A 269 21.19 -18.37 10.35
CA ASN A 269 22.41 -19.17 10.29
C ASN A 269 23.29 -18.98 11.54
N ARG A 270 23.45 -17.74 12.01
CA ARG A 270 24.18 -17.43 13.25
C ARG A 270 23.54 -18.09 14.48
N THR A 271 22.21 -17.96 14.64
CA THR A 271 21.48 -18.59 15.74
C THR A 271 21.54 -20.11 15.65
N ARG A 272 21.43 -20.69 14.44
CA ARG A 272 21.58 -22.13 14.24
C ARG A 272 22.96 -22.62 14.64
N GLN A 273 24.03 -21.92 14.26
CA GLN A 273 25.38 -22.25 14.69
C GLN A 273 25.53 -22.17 16.22
N ALA A 274 25.01 -21.11 16.85
CA ALA A 274 25.04 -20.96 18.31
C ALA A 274 24.28 -22.07 19.06
N VAL A 275 23.17 -22.56 18.50
CA VAL A 275 22.42 -23.70 19.06
C VAL A 275 23.23 -24.99 18.93
N ILE A 276 23.80 -25.26 17.75
CA ILE A 276 24.64 -26.45 17.52
C ILE A 276 25.86 -26.44 18.45
N THR A 277 26.58 -25.32 18.55
CA THR A 277 27.76 -25.22 19.42
C THR A 277 27.40 -25.42 20.89
N ARG A 278 26.26 -24.86 21.33
CA ARG A 278 25.76 -25.07 22.70
C ARG A 278 25.42 -26.54 22.96
N GLU A 279 24.67 -27.19 22.07
CA GLU A 279 24.34 -28.61 22.20
C GLU A 279 25.59 -29.48 22.25
N LEU A 280 26.60 -29.19 21.42
CA LEU A 280 27.89 -29.89 21.46
C LEU A 280 28.64 -29.68 22.78
N ILE A 281 28.67 -28.46 23.33
CA ILE A 281 29.32 -28.16 24.61
C ILE A 281 28.62 -28.87 25.77
N GLU A 282 27.29 -28.93 25.74
CA GLU A 282 26.48 -29.65 26.74
C GLU A 282 26.81 -31.16 26.70
N ILE A 283 26.85 -31.78 25.52
CA ILE A 283 27.23 -33.20 25.36
C ILE A 283 28.65 -33.47 25.88
N ILE A 284 29.63 -32.64 25.50
CA ILE A 284 31.03 -32.82 25.95
C ILE A 284 31.12 -32.69 27.47
N SER A 285 30.47 -31.67 28.04
CA SER A 285 30.47 -31.44 29.50
C SER A 285 29.85 -32.61 30.26
N ASP A 286 28.77 -33.19 29.75
CA ASP A 286 28.10 -34.33 30.38
C ASP A 286 28.94 -35.62 30.28
N THR A 287 29.60 -35.87 29.15
CA THR A 287 30.54 -37.02 29.03
C THR A 287 31.73 -36.92 30.00
N LEU A 288 32.23 -35.71 30.22
CA LEU A 288 33.37 -35.45 31.11
C LEU A 288 32.98 -35.62 32.59
N LYS A 289 31.75 -35.23 32.96
CA LYS A 289 31.17 -35.47 34.29
C LYS A 289 30.94 -36.96 34.58
N LEU A 290 30.59 -37.75 33.58
CA LEU A 290 30.36 -39.20 33.72
C LEU A 290 31.66 -40.02 33.85
N GLY A 291 32.83 -39.39 33.87
CA GLY A 291 34.12 -40.07 34.10
C GLY A 291 34.54 -41.02 32.97
N ILE A 292 33.89 -40.95 31.81
CA ILE A 292 34.26 -41.74 30.64
C ILE A 292 35.55 -41.13 30.09
N SER A 293 36.68 -41.81 30.33
CA SER A 293 37.99 -41.40 29.81
C SER A 293 38.04 -41.59 28.29
N ILE A 294 37.47 -40.65 27.54
CA ILE A 294 37.61 -40.58 26.10
C ILE A 294 39.00 -40.01 25.85
N ARG A 295 39.91 -40.81 25.25
CA ARG A 295 41.25 -40.35 24.86
C ARG A 295 41.13 -39.01 24.09
N LEU A 296 41.60 -37.93 24.70
CA LEU A 296 41.59 -36.56 24.19
C LEU A 296 42.13 -36.44 22.74
N SER A 297 43.01 -37.36 22.33
CA SER A 297 43.57 -37.43 20.97
C SER A 297 42.54 -37.72 19.87
N ARG A 298 41.39 -38.36 20.17
CA ARG A 298 40.31 -38.56 19.19
C ARG A 298 39.37 -37.36 19.06
N ILE A 299 39.22 -36.53 20.11
CA ILE A 299 38.32 -35.37 20.12
C ILE A 299 38.94 -34.20 19.34
N ALA A 300 40.25 -33.96 19.47
CA ALA A 300 40.95 -32.91 18.75
C ALA A 300 40.88 -33.06 17.21
N ASN A 301 40.88 -34.31 16.71
CA ASN A 301 40.74 -34.62 15.28
C ASN A 301 39.32 -34.39 14.74
N ILE A 302 38.29 -34.52 15.59
CA ILE A 302 36.90 -34.28 15.18
C ILE A 302 36.63 -32.78 15.05
N GLN A 303 37.17 -31.98 15.98
CA GLN A 303 36.98 -30.53 15.98
C GLN A 303 37.68 -29.84 14.79
N THR A 304 38.89 -30.27 14.44
CA THR A 304 39.63 -29.80 13.25
C THR A 304 38.99 -30.26 11.94
N SER A 305 38.44 -31.48 11.89
CA SER A 305 37.75 -31.98 10.70
C SER A 305 36.42 -31.27 10.44
N ILE A 306 35.68 -30.90 11.50
CA ILE A 306 34.41 -30.17 11.40
C ILE A 306 34.63 -28.69 11.03
N LEU A 307 35.66 -28.05 11.58
CA LEU A 307 36.08 -26.70 11.19
C LEU A 307 36.54 -26.64 9.73
N SER A 308 37.21 -27.69 9.23
CA SER A 308 37.60 -27.85 7.82
C SER A 308 36.40 -28.05 6.88
N TRP A 309 35.35 -28.75 7.35
CA TRP A 309 34.09 -28.94 6.61
C TRP A 309 33.21 -27.67 6.56
N MET A 310 33.49 -26.68 7.40
CA MET A 310 32.74 -25.41 7.52
C MET A 310 33.25 -24.27 6.62
N ARG A 311 34.07 -24.55 5.59
CA ARG A 311 34.69 -23.56 4.66
C ARG A 311 33.82 -22.31 4.38
N MET A 312 34.22 -21.14 4.88
CA MET A 312 35.04 -20.14 4.15
C MET A 312 35.24 -18.83 4.97
N PRO A 313 36.09 -17.89 4.48
CA PRO A 313 37.43 -17.58 4.96
C PRO A 313 37.44 -16.58 6.14
N ILE A 314 38.24 -16.84 7.18
CA ILE A 314 38.52 -15.86 8.24
C ILE A 314 40.05 -15.66 8.28
N PRO A 315 40.56 -14.43 8.47
CA PRO A 315 41.99 -14.12 8.34
C PRO A 315 42.82 -14.92 9.34
N GLN A 316 43.98 -15.42 8.89
CA GLN A 316 44.90 -16.30 9.62
C GLN A 316 45.45 -15.75 10.96
N ARG A 317 45.06 -14.56 11.41
CA ARG A 317 45.65 -13.89 12.58
C ARG A 317 45.08 -14.29 13.94
N GLU A 318 43.85 -14.82 14.02
CA GLU A 318 43.22 -15.13 15.34
C GLU A 318 43.43 -16.57 15.82
N VAL A 319 44.03 -17.45 15.00
CA VAL A 319 44.25 -18.87 15.35
C VAL A 319 45.51 -19.05 16.22
N GLY A 320 46.48 -18.13 16.14
CA GLY A 320 47.72 -18.19 16.92
C GLY A 320 47.53 -17.92 18.42
N ASP A 321 46.59 -17.03 18.77
CA ASP A 321 46.43 -16.54 20.14
C ASP A 321 45.76 -17.58 21.06
N ILE A 322 44.97 -18.50 20.51
CA ILE A 322 44.30 -19.56 21.28
C ILE A 322 45.27 -20.69 21.64
N ILE A 323 46.31 -20.93 20.83
CA ILE A 323 47.31 -21.97 21.08
C ILE A 323 48.30 -21.54 22.18
N TRP A 324 48.59 -20.23 22.28
CA TRP A 324 49.52 -19.69 23.27
C TRP A 324 48.98 -19.76 24.72
N LEU A 325 47.66 -19.60 24.90
CA LEU A 325 47.00 -19.70 26.22
C LEU A 325 46.98 -21.13 26.81
N LEU A 326 47.19 -22.17 26.00
CA LEU A 326 47.14 -23.57 26.43
C LEU A 326 48.51 -24.21 26.71
N HIS A 327 49.60 -23.62 26.22
CA HIS A 327 50.97 -24.15 26.45
C HIS A 327 51.77 -23.37 27.52
N GLY A 328 51.22 -22.29 28.08
CA GLY A 328 51.91 -21.39 29.02
C GLY A 328 51.77 -21.70 30.51
N ARG A 329 51.56 -22.96 30.91
CA ARG A 329 51.70 -23.42 32.32
C ARG A 329 52.20 -24.86 32.37
N MET A 330 53.51 -25.03 32.16
CA MET A 330 54.35 -26.02 32.83
C MET A 330 55.71 -25.38 33.07
#